data_AF-A0A7W1AIE7-F1
#
_entry.id   AF-A0A7W1AIE7-F1
#
_cell.length_a   1.000
_cell.length_b   1.000
_cell.length_c   1.000
_cell.angle_alpha   90.00
_cell.angle_beta   90.00
_cell.angle_gamma   90.00
#
_symmetry.space_group_name_H-M   'P 1'
#
loop_
_entity.id
_entity.type
_entity.pdbx_description
1 polymer ?
#
loop_
_entity_poly.entity_id
_entity_poly.type
_entity_poly.pdbx_seq_one_letter_code
_entity_poly.pdbx_strand_id
1 'polypeptide(L)' 'MATVATTASTERLSSFNPATGELVGTVPIHTQVDIDATVARARIAAQQWASRSFEARAEEL' A
#
# COMPACT_ATOMS: atom_id res chain seq x y z
N MET A 1 -8.97 9.53 19.21
CA MET A 1 -8.23 8.72 18.20
C MET A 1 -7.93 9.64 17.04
N ALA A 2 -6.64 9.91 16.75
CA ALA A 2 -6.26 10.86 15.71
C ALA A 2 -6.33 10.20 14.34
N THR A 3 -7.21 10.71 13.48
CA THR A 3 -7.27 10.35 12.06
C THR A 3 -6.04 10.94 11.37
N VAL A 4 -5.05 10.12 11.04
CA VAL A 4 -3.92 10.57 10.22
C VAL A 4 -4.40 10.61 8.78
N ALA A 5 -4.66 11.81 8.26
CA ALA A 5 -4.93 12.02 6.85
C ALA A 5 -3.60 11.85 6.09
N THR A 6 -3.45 10.74 5.37
CA THR A 6 -2.37 10.56 4.40
C THR A 6 -2.60 11.54 3.25
N THR A 7 -1.82 12.61 3.16
CA THR A 7 -1.80 13.48 1.99
C THR A 7 -1.19 12.72 0.82
N ALA A 8 -2.02 12.01 0.05
CA ALA A 8 -1.60 11.43 -1.22
C ALA A 8 -1.04 12.55 -2.09
N SER A 9 0.18 12.37 -2.62
CA SER A 9 0.74 13.33 -3.55
C SER A 9 -0.17 13.48 -4.77
N THR A 10 -0.23 14.68 -5.35
CA THR A 10 -0.92 14.93 -6.62
C THR A 10 -0.14 14.39 -7.82
N GLU A 11 1.09 13.93 -7.62
CA GLU A 11 1.94 13.41 -8.67
C GLU A 11 1.53 11.97 -9.02
N ARG A 12 1.45 11.67 -10.32
CA ARG A 12 0.98 10.37 -10.82
C ARG A 12 1.96 9.81 -11.85
N LEU A 13 2.18 8.51 -11.77
CA LEU A 13 2.95 7.74 -12.74
C LEU A 13 2.00 7.07 -13.74
N SER A 14 2.26 7.28 -15.02
CA SER A 14 1.54 6.61 -16.12
C SER A 14 2.18 5.26 -16.44
N SER A 15 1.36 4.20 -16.50
CA SER A 15 1.76 2.86 -16.89
C SER A 15 1.34 2.59 -18.33
N PHE A 16 2.27 2.15 -19.16
CA PHE A 16 2.06 1.92 -20.59
C PHE A 16 2.19 0.43 -20.94
N ASN A 17 1.44 0.01 -21.94
CA ASN A 17 1.55 -1.32 -22.52
C ASN A 17 2.91 -1.45 -23.22
N PRO A 18 3.79 -2.39 -22.85
CA PRO A 18 5.12 -2.50 -23.44
C PRO A 18 5.11 -2.95 -24.90
N ALA A 19 4.05 -3.60 -25.38
CA ALA A 19 3.93 -4.07 -26.75
C ALA A 19 3.38 -3.00 -27.71
N THR A 20 2.45 -2.17 -27.24
CA THR A 20 1.74 -1.19 -28.09
C THR A 20 2.10 0.27 -27.79
N GLY A 21 2.68 0.55 -26.62
CA GLY A 21 2.93 1.91 -26.15
C GLY A 21 1.69 2.64 -25.64
N GLU A 22 0.52 1.99 -25.64
CA GLU A 22 -0.73 2.62 -25.21
C GLU A 22 -0.79 2.80 -23.69
N LEU A 23 -1.43 3.87 -23.24
CA LEU A 23 -1.64 4.13 -21.81
C LEU A 23 -2.64 3.10 -21.23
N VAL A 24 -2.21 2.37 -20.20
CA VAL A 24 -3.06 1.40 -19.46
C VAL A 24 -3.73 2.06 -18.26
N GLY A 25 -3.04 2.98 -17.58
CA GLY A 25 -3.60 3.67 -16.42
C GLY A 25 -2.57 4.54 -15.69
N THR A 26 -3.01 5.17 -14.59
CA THR A 26 -2.14 6.00 -13.76
C THR A 26 -2.25 5.63 -12.28
N VAL A 27 -1.12 5.63 -11.58
CA VAL A 27 -1.02 5.36 -10.13
C VAL A 27 -0.44 6.58 -9.41
N PRO A 28 -0.83 6.86 -8.16
CA PRO A 28 -0.22 7.95 -7.40
C PRO A 28 1.23 7.61 -7.05
N ILE A 29 2.09 8.64 -6.99
CA ILE A 29 3.46 8.52 -6.46
C ILE A 29 3.42 8.87 -4.98
N HIS A 30 3.80 7.94 -4.11
CA HIS A 30 3.79 8.19 -2.67
C HIS A 30 5.04 8.95 -2.23
N THR A 31 4.86 9.90 -1.31
CA THR A 31 5.97 10.63 -0.69
C THR A 31 6.65 9.78 0.38
N GLN A 32 7.85 10.16 0.81
CA GLN A 32 8.52 9.49 1.92
C GLN A 32 7.65 9.45 3.19
N VAL A 33 6.94 10.54 3.50
CA VAL A 33 6.04 10.61 4.67
C VAL A 33 4.90 9.59 4.56
N ASP A 34 4.33 9.42 3.37
CA ASP A 34 3.27 8.41 3.14
C ASP A 34 3.80 6.99 3.36
N ILE A 35 5.03 6.72 2.91
CA ILE A 35 5.70 5.43 3.10
C ILE A 35 5.97 5.18 4.58
N ASP A 36 6.55 6.15 5.28
CA ASP A 36 6.86 6.04 6.72
C ASP A 36 5.59 5.75 7.54
N ALA A 37 4.51 6.48 7.27
CA ALA A 37 3.22 6.27 7.93
C ALA A 37 2.61 4.90 7.59
N THR A 38 2.77 4.43 6.35
CA THR A 38 2.26 3.12 5.93
C THR A 38 3.04 1.98 6.57
N VAL A 39 4.37 2.07 6.62
CA VAL A 39 5.24 1.09 7.27
C VAL A 39 4.96 1.03 8.77
N ALA A 40 4.76 2.19 9.43
CA ALA A 40 4.42 2.24 10.85
C ALA A 40 3.11 1.47 11.15
N ARG A 41 2.07 1.67 10.34
CA ARG A 41 0.80 0.92 10.45
C ARG A 41 0.99 -0.57 10.16
N ALA A 42 1.74 -0.90 9.11
CA ALA A 42 1.99 -2.27 8.71
C ALA A 42 2.70 -3.07 9.82
N ARG A 43 3.63 -2.47 10.56
CA ARG A 43 4.31 -3.13 11.69
C ARG A 43 3.34 -3.57 12.79
N ILE A 44 2.36 -2.73 13.12
CA ILE A 44 1.35 -3.06 14.14
C ILE A 44 0.45 -4.21 13.64
N ALA A 45 -0.02 -4.12 12.39
CA ALA A 45 -0.85 -5.16 11.78
C ALA A 45 -0.08 -6.49 11.66
N ALA A 46 1.21 -6.44 11.32
CA ALA A 46 2.06 -7.61 11.21
C ALA A 46 2.22 -8.35 12.54
N GLN A 47 2.32 -7.64 13.67
CA GLN A 47 2.36 -8.28 15.00
C GLN A 47 1.07 -9.05 15.28
N GLN A 48 -0.09 -8.46 14.96
CA GLN A 48 -1.38 -9.12 15.11
C GLN A 48 -1.49 -10.34 14.20
N TRP A 49 -1.11 -10.20 12.94
CA TRP A 49 -1.09 -11.28 11.97
C TRP A 49 -0.17 -12.44 12.38
N ALA A 50 1.02 -12.12 12.90
CA ALA A 50 1.99 -13.10 13.37
C ALA A 50 1.48 -13.91 14.58
N SER A 51 0.62 -13.33 15.42
CA SER A 51 0.03 -14.03 16.56
C SER A 51 -1.05 -15.06 16.18
N ARG A 52 -1.55 -15.05 14.94
CA ARG A 52 -2.54 -16.05 14.46
C ARG A 52 -1.91 -17.44 14.33
N SER A 53 -2.74 -18.49 14.42
CA SER A 53 -2.32 -19.86 14.06
C SER A 53 -2.10 -19.99 12.54
N PHE A 54 -1.45 -21.07 12.10
CA PHE A 54 -1.28 -21.35 10.68
C PHE A 54 -2.63 -21.50 9.97
N GLU A 55 -3.55 -22.29 10.55
CA GLU A 55 -4.90 -22.50 10.04
C GLU A 55 -5.67 -21.18 9.92
N ALA A 56 -5.65 -20.36 10.97
CA ALA A 56 -6.31 -19.07 10.96
C ALA A 56 -5.72 -18.07 9.95
N ARG A 57 -4.47 -18.26 9.51
CA ARG A 57 -3.90 -17.47 8.39
C ARG A 57 -4.30 -18.04 7.04
N ALA A 58 -4.43 -19.36 6.92
CA ALA A 58 -4.82 -20.03 5.69
C ALA A 58 -6.27 -19.73 5.29
N GLU A 59 -7.16 -19.48 6.25
CA GLU A 59 -8.56 -19.11 5.99
C GLU A 59 -8.73 -17.72 5.34
N GLU A 60 -7.73 -16.83 5.45
CA GLU A 60 -7.81 -15.44 4.98
C GLU A 60 -6.99 -15.18 3.70
N LEU A 61 -6.30 -16.21 3.18
CA LEU A 61 -5.46 -16.16 1.99
C LEU A 61 -6.14 -16.83 0.79
#